data_AF-A0A924E333-F1
#
_entry.id   AF-A0A924E333-F1
#
_cell.length_a   1.000
_cell.length_b   1.000
_cell.length_c   1.000
_cell.angle_alpha   90.00
_cell.angle_beta   90.00
_cell.angle_gamma   90.00
#
_symmetry.space_group_name_H-M   'P 1'
#
loop_
_entity.id
_entity.type
_entity.pdbx_description
1 polymer ?
#
loop_
_entity_poly.entity_id
_entity_poly.type
_entity_poly.pdbx_seq_one_letter_code
_entity_poly.pdbx_strand_id
1 'polypeptide(L)'
;MRQRLQRQSLAIFVYTALGVPIFFAHTALAATGSVGQVEGFLRSLIQIIAGLAGLVATGFFVIGGFSYITSAGNPERMSGAKRTITFSALGLIIVFAAFVLSNIVTDVATNAFGK
;
A
#
# COMPACT_ATOMS: atom_id res chain seq x y z
N MET A 1 -23.51 -20.26 9.53
CA MET A 1 -23.67 -18.97 8.78
C MET A 1 -22.43 -18.07 8.74
N ARG A 2 -21.50 -18.10 9.71
CA ARG A 2 -20.36 -17.15 9.76
C ARG A 2 -19.26 -17.34 8.69
N GLN A 3 -19.13 -18.53 8.09
CA GLN A 3 -18.08 -18.81 7.08
C GLN A 3 -18.37 -18.21 5.68
N ARG A 4 -19.63 -17.92 5.35
CA ARG A 4 -19.98 -17.33 4.05
C ARG A 4 -19.68 -15.83 3.98
N LEU A 5 -19.77 -15.12 5.11
CA LEU A 5 -19.43 -13.70 5.20
C LEU A 5 -17.93 -13.44 5.01
N GLN A 6 -17.07 -14.32 5.53
CA GLN A 6 -15.60 -14.13 5.46
C GLN A 6 -15.03 -14.37 4.05
N ARG A 7 -15.66 -15.23 3.25
CA ARG A 7 -15.35 -15.39 1.83
C ARG A 7 -15.88 -14.24 0.97
N GLN A 8 -17.03 -13.66 1.33
CA GLN A 8 -17.58 -12.50 0.62
C GLN A 8 -16.77 -11.22 0.86
N SER A 9 -16.26 -10.98 2.08
CA SER A 9 -15.37 -9.84 2.35
C SER A 9 -14.06 -9.90 1.56
N LEU A 10 -13.53 -11.11 1.33
CA LEU A 10 -12.31 -11.32 0.55
C LEU A 10 -12.55 -11.07 -0.95
N ALA A 11 -13.72 -11.48 -1.47
CA ALA A 11 -14.12 -11.22 -2.85
C ALA A 11 -14.35 -9.72 -3.14
N ILE A 12 -14.97 -8.98 -2.21
CA ILE A 12 -15.16 -7.53 -2.33
C ILE A 12 -13.81 -6.80 -2.30
N PHE A 13 -12.90 -7.21 -1.41
CA PHE A 13 -11.55 -6.64 -1.32
C PHE A 13 -10.74 -6.86 -2.60
N VAL A 14 -10.85 -8.04 -3.21
CA VAL A 14 -10.24 -8.35 -4.52
C VAL A 14 -10.87 -7.52 -5.64
N TYR A 15 -12.19 -7.35 -5.63
CA TYR A 15 -12.88 -6.52 -6.64
C TYR A 15 -12.50 -5.04 -6.54
N THR A 16 -12.39 -4.47 -5.33
CA THR A 16 -11.88 -3.10 -5.16
C THR A 16 -10.39 -2.99 -5.50
N ALA A 17 -9.58 -4.00 -5.17
CA ALA A 17 -8.16 -4.01 -5.51
C ALA A 17 -7.89 -4.12 -7.02
N LEU A 18 -8.81 -4.70 -7.79
CA LEU A 18 -8.69 -4.84 -9.25
C LEU A 18 -9.47 -3.76 -10.03
N GLY A 19 -10.56 -3.22 -9.47
CA GLY A 19 -11.41 -2.22 -10.13
C GLY A 19 -10.94 -0.76 -9.95
N VAL A 20 -10.42 -0.41 -8.78
CA VAL A 20 -9.84 0.93 -8.51
C VAL A 20 -8.64 1.25 -9.41
N PRO A 21 -7.71 0.31 -9.70
CA PRO A 21 -6.61 0.54 -10.63
C PRO A 21 -7.04 0.99 -12.02
N ILE A 22 -8.17 0.49 -12.54
CA ILE A 22 -8.63 0.81 -13.90
C ILE A 22 -9.17 2.25 -13.98
N PHE A 23 -9.83 2.72 -12.92
CA PHE A 23 -10.30 4.11 -12.84
C PHE A 23 -9.16 5.12 -12.71
N PHE A 24 -8.06 4.77 -12.04
CA PHE A 24 -6.86 5.61 -11.94
C PHE A 24 -5.85 5.40 -13.09
N ALA A 25 -5.98 4.33 -13.90
CA ALA A 25 -5.08 4.05 -15.02
C ALA A 25 -5.25 5.02 -16.21
N HIS A 26 -6.34 5.79 -16.27
CA HIS A 26 -6.57 6.70 -17.38
C HIS A 26 -5.50 7.81 -17.47
N THR A 27 -4.82 8.14 -16.37
CA THR A 27 -3.74 9.15 -16.36
C THR A 27 -2.44 8.60 -16.94
N ALA A 28 -2.27 7.28 -16.93
CA ALA A 28 -1.05 6.61 -17.39
C ALA A 28 -1.02 6.35 -18.91
N LEU A 29 -2.18 6.20 -19.57
CA LEU A 29 -2.24 5.85 -21.01
C LEU A 29 -2.09 7.04 -21.98
N ALA A 30 -2.07 8.30 -21.50
CA ALA A 30 -2.12 9.48 -22.37
C ALA A 30 -0.76 10.14 -22.69
N ALA A 31 0.39 9.47 -22.47
CA ALA A 31 1.71 10.12 -22.53
C ALA A 31 2.45 9.93 -23.86
N THR A 32 2.60 11.02 -24.63
CA THR A 32 3.44 11.13 -25.83
C THR A 32 4.67 12.02 -25.59
N GLY A 33 5.84 11.44 -25.26
CA GLY A 33 7.16 11.88 -25.73
C GLY A 33 7.98 13.03 -25.07
N SER A 34 7.67 13.56 -23.88
CA SER A 34 8.47 14.65 -23.23
C SER A 34 8.94 14.34 -21.79
N VAL A 35 10.06 14.94 -21.35
CA VAL A 35 10.68 14.67 -20.02
C VAL A 35 9.75 14.99 -18.84
N GLY A 36 8.95 16.06 -18.94
CA GLY A 36 7.93 16.38 -17.92
C GLY A 36 6.80 15.34 -17.82
N GLN A 37 6.55 14.59 -18.91
CA GLN A 37 5.57 13.51 -18.89
C GLN A 37 6.14 12.22 -18.30
N VAL A 38 7.45 11.98 -18.41
CA VAL A 38 8.11 10.87 -17.71
C VAL A 38 7.98 11.08 -16.20
N GLU A 39 8.23 12.30 -15.70
CA GLU A 39 8.00 12.62 -14.29
C GLU A 39 6.53 12.44 -13.88
N GLY A 40 5.58 12.95 -14.67
CA GLY A 40 4.15 12.80 -14.42
C GLY A 40 3.69 11.33 -14.42
N PHE A 41 4.21 10.53 -15.34
CA PHE A 41 3.95 9.10 -15.43
C PHE A 41 4.50 8.36 -14.20
N LEU A 42 5.75 8.61 -13.82
CA LEU A 42 6.34 8.01 -12.62
C LEU A 42 5.57 8.41 -11.35
N ARG A 43 5.23 9.69 -11.19
CA ARG A 43 4.42 10.16 -10.04
C ARG A 43 3.06 9.46 -9.99
N SER A 44 2.38 9.34 -11.12
CA SER A 44 1.08 8.66 -11.20
C SER A 44 1.21 7.17 -10.86
N LEU A 45 2.23 6.48 -11.38
CA LEU A 45 2.47 5.07 -11.04
C LEU A 45 2.80 4.87 -9.56
N ILE A 46 3.65 5.73 -8.99
CA ILE A 46 4.02 5.68 -7.57
C ILE A 46 2.77 5.90 -6.70
N GLN A 47 1.91 6.86 -7.02
CA GLN A 47 0.67 7.09 -6.28
C GLN A 47 -0.27 5.88 -6.31
N ILE A 48 -0.42 5.23 -7.47
CA ILE A 48 -1.27 4.04 -7.61
C ILE A 48 -0.70 2.87 -6.81
N ILE A 49 0.59 2.57 -6.98
CA ILE A 49 1.26 1.46 -6.30
C ILE A 49 1.26 1.70 -4.78
N ALA A 50 1.57 2.91 -4.33
CA ALA A 50 1.57 3.25 -2.92
C ALA A 50 0.17 3.20 -2.29
N GLY A 51 -0.86 3.64 -3.01
CA GLY A 51 -2.25 3.53 -2.57
C GLY A 51 -2.71 2.08 -2.41
N LEU A 52 -2.41 1.22 -3.41
CA LEU A 52 -2.70 -0.21 -3.34
C LEU A 52 -1.89 -0.91 -2.24
N ALA A 53 -0.60 -0.60 -2.13
CA ALA A 53 0.28 -1.14 -1.10
C ALA A 53 -0.21 -0.76 0.30
N GLY A 54 -0.62 0.49 0.51
CA GLY A 54 -1.19 0.95 1.78
C GLY A 54 -2.48 0.23 2.15
N LEU A 55 -3.40 0.05 1.17
CA LEU A 55 -4.65 -0.68 1.38
C LEU A 55 -4.39 -2.15 1.77
N VAL A 56 -3.52 -2.83 1.02
CA VAL A 56 -3.18 -4.24 1.24
C VAL A 56 -2.43 -4.41 2.57
N ALA A 57 -1.43 -3.57 2.85
CA ALA A 57 -0.67 -3.61 4.10
C ALA A 57 -1.57 -3.38 5.32
N THR A 58 -2.50 -2.43 5.25
CA THR A 58 -3.48 -2.18 6.33
C THR A 58 -4.41 -3.38 6.51
N GLY A 59 -4.86 -4.01 5.42
CA GLY A 59 -5.66 -5.24 5.48
C GLY A 59 -4.93 -6.38 6.19
N PHE A 60 -3.67 -6.64 5.82
CA PHE A 60 -2.84 -7.65 6.50
C PHE A 60 -2.54 -7.30 7.96
N PHE A 61 -2.37 -6.01 8.27
CA PHE A 61 -2.15 -5.54 9.63
C PHE A 61 -3.36 -5.83 10.52
N VAL A 62 -4.58 -5.54 10.04
CA VAL A 62 -5.83 -5.83 10.76
C VAL A 62 -6.03 -7.34 10.95
N ILE A 63 -5.80 -8.15 9.91
CA ILE A 63 -5.93 -9.61 10.00
C ILE A 63 -4.92 -10.20 11.00
N GLY A 64 -3.67 -9.73 10.96
CA GLY A 64 -2.63 -10.10 11.90
C GLY A 64 -2.99 -9.72 13.35
N GLY A 65 -3.51 -8.50 13.54
CA GLY A 65 -3.97 -7.99 14.84
C GLY A 65 -5.12 -8.81 15.42
N PHE A 66 -6.15 -9.10 14.62
CA PHE A 66 -7.27 -9.95 15.06
C PHE A 66 -6.82 -11.37 15.40
N SER A 67 -5.91 -11.95 14.60
CA SER A 67 -5.34 -13.27 14.87
C SER A 67 -4.54 -13.28 16.17
N TYR A 68 -3.78 -12.21 16.46
CA TYR A 68 -3.01 -12.06 17.70
C TYR A 68 -3.92 -12.03 18.94
N ILE A 69 -4.97 -11.19 18.92
CA ILE A 69 -5.92 -11.07 20.03
C ILE A 69 -6.71 -12.38 20.24
N THR A 70 -7.12 -13.04 19.16
CA THR A 70 -7.93 -14.27 19.22
C THR A 70 -7.11 -15.53 19.57
N SER A 71 -5.77 -15.45 19.58
CA SER A 71 -4.90 -16.60 19.83
C SER A 71 -4.98 -17.16 21.25
N ALA A 72 -5.63 -16.47 22.20
CA ALA A 72 -6.07 -16.96 23.51
C ALA A 72 -5.03 -17.79 24.31
N GLY A 73 -3.74 -17.50 24.16
CA GLY A 73 -2.66 -18.19 24.87
C GLY A 73 -1.99 -19.35 24.14
N ASN A 74 -2.42 -19.72 22.92
CA ASN A 74 -1.68 -20.68 22.10
C ASN A 74 -0.39 -20.01 21.55
N PRO A 75 0.82 -20.45 21.97
CA PRO A 75 2.07 -19.79 21.62
C PRO A 75 2.37 -19.84 20.11
N GLU A 76 1.89 -20.87 19.42
CA GLU A 76 2.17 -21.09 17.99
C GLU A 76 1.34 -20.17 17.09
N ARG A 77 0.08 -19.95 17.45
CA ARG A 77 -0.78 -18.95 16.79
C ARG A 77 -0.31 -17.52 17.08
N MET A 78 0.17 -17.30 18.30
CA MET A 78 0.67 -16.00 18.74
C MET A 78 1.98 -15.60 18.06
N SER A 79 2.93 -16.54 17.89
CA SER A 79 4.19 -16.27 17.18
C SER A 79 3.96 -15.99 15.69
N GLY A 80 3.07 -16.77 15.05
CA GLY A 80 2.68 -16.55 13.65
C GLY A 80 2.03 -15.18 13.45
N ALA A 81 1.07 -14.81 14.30
CA ALA A 81 0.39 -13.53 14.22
C ALA A 81 1.34 -12.33 14.43
N LYS A 82 2.27 -12.42 15.40
CA LYS A 82 3.30 -11.39 15.59
C LYS A 82 4.14 -11.20 14.33
N ARG A 83 4.59 -12.28 13.69
CA ARG A 83 5.38 -12.21 12.47
C ARG A 83 4.62 -11.52 11.33
N THR A 84 3.33 -11.81 11.17
CA THR A 84 2.45 -11.12 10.20
C THR A 84 2.31 -9.63 10.50
N ILE A 85 2.10 -9.26 11.77
CA ILE A 85 2.01 -7.86 12.21
C ILE A 85 3.33 -7.14 11.93
N THR A 86 4.47 -7.72 12.29
CA THR A 86 5.79 -7.12 12.06
C THR A 86 6.04 -6.87 10.59
N PHE A 87 5.76 -7.84 9.70
CA PHE A 87 5.98 -7.64 8.26
C PHE A 87 5.03 -6.63 7.63
N SER A 88 3.76 -6.64 8.03
CA SER A 88 2.78 -5.64 7.54
C SER A 88 3.12 -4.23 8.03
N ALA A 89 3.56 -4.08 9.29
CA ALA A 89 4.03 -2.82 9.85
C ALA A 89 5.30 -2.32 9.13
N LEU A 90 6.28 -3.21 8.89
CA LEU A 90 7.51 -2.86 8.15
C LEU A 90 7.19 -2.38 6.74
N GLY A 91 6.29 -3.05 6.02
CA GLY A 91 5.85 -2.62 4.69
C GLY A 91 5.22 -1.22 4.73
N LEU A 92 4.37 -0.94 5.73
CA LEU A 92 3.73 0.36 5.89
C LEU A 92 4.76 1.47 6.20
N ILE A 93 5.73 1.18 7.07
CA ILE A 93 6.82 2.10 7.42
C ILE A 93 7.66 2.43 6.18
N ILE A 94 7.99 1.45 5.34
CA ILE A 94 8.77 1.67 4.12
C ILE A 94 8.03 2.59 3.16
N VAL A 95 6.72 2.39 2.97
CA VAL A 95 5.90 3.26 2.11
C VAL A 95 5.91 4.69 2.65
N PHE A 96 5.69 4.89 3.94
CA PHE A 96 5.76 6.23 4.55
C PHE A 96 7.14 6.85 4.44
N ALA A 97 8.21 6.08 4.69
CA ALA A 97 9.58 6.54 4.57
C ALA A 97 9.91 6.98 3.14
N ALA A 98 9.45 6.24 2.12
CA ALA A 98 9.63 6.60 0.73
C ALA A 98 8.98 7.96 0.40
N PHE A 99 7.76 8.21 0.89
CA PHE A 99 7.10 9.51 0.71
C PHE A 99 7.87 10.64 1.40
N VAL A 100 8.24 10.47 2.67
CA VAL A 100 8.95 11.50 3.44
C VAL A 100 10.30 11.80 2.78
N LEU A 101 11.09 10.78 2.47
CA LEU A 101 12.38 10.94 1.82
C LEU A 101 12.26 11.58 0.43
N SER A 102 11.26 11.19 -0.36
CA SER A 102 11.05 11.79 -1.69
C SER A 102 10.75 13.28 -1.60
N ASN A 103 9.95 13.71 -0.61
CA ASN A 103 9.68 15.14 -0.40
C ASN A 103 10.94 15.88 0.04
N ILE A 104 11.68 15.34 1.02
CA ILE A 104 12.94 15.93 1.51
C ILE A 104 13.95 16.08 0.38
N VAL A 105 14.15 15.05 -0.45
CA VAL A 105 15.07 15.11 -1.59
C VAL A 105 14.63 16.16 -2.61
N THR A 106 13.33 16.26 -2.89
CA THR A 106 12.79 17.28 -3.81
C THR A 106 12.98 18.68 -3.26
N ASP A 107 12.74 18.88 -1.96
CA ASP A 107 12.91 20.16 -1.28
C ASP A 107 14.39 20.58 -1.29
N VAL A 108 15.30 19.67 -0.91
CA VAL A 108 16.75 19.95 -0.92
C VAL A 108 17.24 20.25 -2.34
N ALA A 109 16.79 19.48 -3.34
CA ALA A 109 17.16 19.72 -4.73
C ALA A 109 16.66 21.09 -5.23
N THR A 110 15.41 21.45 -4.94
CA THR A 110 14.84 22.74 -5.35
C THR A 110 15.57 23.91 -4.67
N ASN A 111 15.84 23.81 -3.37
CA ASN A 111 16.57 24.83 -2.62
C ASN A 111 18.04 24.97 -3.06
N ALA A 112 18.69 23.87 -3.44
CA ALA A 112 20.09 23.87 -3.86
C ALA A 112 20.29 24.32 -5.32
N PHE A 113 19.35 24.01 -6.22
CA PHE A 113 19.47 24.32 -7.65
C PHE A 113 18.69 25.55 -8.11
N GLY A 114 18.01 26.25 -7.20
CA GLY A 114 17.54 27.63 -7.38
C GLY A 114 16.81 27.87 -8.70
N LYS A 115 15.77 27.09 -8.99
CA LYS A 115 14.75 27.44 -9.98
C LYS A 115 13.41 27.60 -9.31
#